data_AF-A0A8S3RCM9-F1
#
_entry.id   AF-A0A8S3RCM9-F1
#
_cell.length_a   1.000
_cell.length_b   1.000
_cell.length_c   1.000
_cell.angle_alpha   90.00
_cell.angle_beta   90.00
_cell.angle_gamma   90.00
#
_symmetry.space_group_name_H-M   'P 1'
#
loop_
_entity.id
_entity.type
_entity.pdbx_description
1 polymer ?
#
loop_
_entity_poly.entity_id
_entity_poly.type
_entity_poly.pdbx_seq_one_letter_code
_entity_poly.pdbx_strand_id
1 'polypeptide(L)'
;MWLWVAGMFGFNLKHCDQYRLQAAMTEACTYGRLHIAEWLLQNVHDQLLNIPMLLQEAGRNGWIKMFSSLLQHFHFDKSDMQIATSQALENGHLGIAELGIKKLAKKTQSNTRLDIGNALIKACHHGEIDIVQAIIRKVDTSMLDVKTALNEACANHMHEELVLWILENTDHEQLDLKNVEIKAVRHHWRTTQFAIAKVDTEEFDQVEQDTETDYIVIP
;
A
#
# COMPACT_ATOMS: atom_id res chain seq x y z
N MET A 1 -31.07 -8.04 9.86
CA MET A 1 -32.55 -8.19 9.94
C MET A 1 -33.27 -6.88 10.25
N TRP A 2 -32.62 -5.90 10.90
CA TRP A 2 -33.25 -4.63 11.32
C TRP A 2 -33.55 -3.63 10.18
N LEU A 3 -32.81 -3.66 9.07
CA LEU A 3 -33.00 -2.72 7.97
C LEU A 3 -34.20 -3.04 7.05
N TRP A 4 -34.66 -4.29 7.03
CA TRP A 4 -35.91 -4.64 6.34
C TRP A 4 -37.14 -4.08 7.06
N VAL A 5 -37.08 -3.95 8.39
CA VAL A 5 -38.18 -3.39 9.19
C VAL A 5 -38.25 -1.85 9.04
N ALA A 6 -37.11 -1.19 8.80
CA ALA A 6 -37.06 0.26 8.65
C ALA A 6 -37.79 0.77 7.39
N GLY A 7 -37.79 -0.01 6.30
CA GLY A 7 -38.49 0.34 5.06
C GLY A 7 -40.02 0.21 5.13
N MET A 8 -40.56 -0.62 6.04
CA MET A 8 -42.01 -0.87 6.14
C MET A 8 -42.75 0.08 7.09
N PHE A 9 -42.06 0.72 8.04
CA PHE A 9 -42.69 1.48 9.14
C PHE A 9 -42.46 2.99 9.14
N GLY A 10 -41.98 3.58 8.04
CA GLY A 10 -41.81 5.03 7.98
C GLY A 10 -40.87 5.54 9.07
N PHE A 11 -39.67 4.99 9.14
CA PHE A 11 -38.61 5.51 10.00
C PHE A 11 -38.42 7.00 9.69
N ASN A 12 -38.85 7.86 10.60
CA ASN A 12 -38.73 9.29 10.42
C ASN A 12 -37.30 9.72 10.71
N LEU A 13 -36.45 9.71 9.67
CA LEU A 13 -35.06 10.15 9.74
C LEU A 13 -34.91 11.57 10.32
N LYS A 14 -35.96 12.41 10.26
CA LYS A 14 -35.96 13.76 10.83
C LYS A 14 -35.91 13.79 12.37
N HIS A 15 -36.22 12.68 13.03
CA HIS A 15 -36.18 12.52 14.48
C HIS A 15 -35.16 11.46 14.92
N CYS A 16 -34.25 11.05 14.02
CA CYS A 16 -33.20 10.10 14.36
C CYS A 16 -31.99 10.87 14.89
N ASP A 17 -31.67 10.67 16.17
CA ASP A 17 -30.53 11.31 16.81
C ASP A 17 -29.22 10.91 16.10
N GLN A 18 -28.29 11.87 15.97
CA GLN A 18 -27.02 11.74 15.24
C GLN A 18 -26.28 10.42 15.53
N TYR A 19 -26.28 9.97 16.78
CA TYR A 19 -25.61 8.75 17.21
C TYR A 19 -26.18 7.48 16.53
N ARG A 20 -27.50 7.33 16.47
CA ARG A 20 -28.15 6.14 15.89
C ARG A 20 -27.92 6.08 14.39
N LEU A 21 -27.88 7.24 13.76
CA LEU A 21 -27.61 7.39 12.35
C LEU A 21 -26.16 7.07 12.00
N GLN A 22 -25.20 7.58 12.78
CA GLN A 22 -23.80 7.22 12.67
C GLN A 22 -23.60 5.71 12.84
N ALA A 23 -24.22 5.10 13.86
CA ALA A 23 -24.09 3.67 14.12
C ALA A 23 -24.60 2.82 12.93
N ALA A 24 -25.76 3.17 12.37
CA ALA A 24 -26.31 2.48 11.21
C ALA A 24 -25.41 2.60 9.97
N MET A 25 -24.85 3.79 9.73
CA MET A 25 -23.95 4.03 8.61
C MET A 25 -22.61 3.30 8.80
N THR A 26 -22.03 3.36 10.00
CA THR A 26 -20.81 2.61 10.34
C THR A 26 -21.03 1.11 10.14
N GLU A 27 -22.13 0.56 10.64
CA GLU A 27 -22.45 -0.86 10.47
C GLU A 27 -22.59 -1.24 8.99
N ALA A 28 -23.22 -0.38 8.18
CA ALA A 28 -23.31 -0.58 6.74
C ALA A 28 -21.92 -0.58 6.06
N CYS A 29 -21.03 0.33 6.46
CA CYS A 29 -19.65 0.38 5.95
C CYS A 29 -18.80 -0.81 6.41
N THR A 30 -18.89 -1.21 7.69
CA THR A 30 -18.16 -2.36 8.24
C THR A 30 -18.55 -3.67 7.58
N TYR A 31 -19.84 -3.86 7.23
CA TYR A 31 -20.33 -5.08 6.57
C TYR A 31 -20.53 -4.96 5.06
N GLY A 32 -20.03 -3.89 4.42
CA GLY A 32 -20.05 -3.74 2.97
C GLY A 32 -21.45 -3.62 2.35
N ARG A 33 -22.44 -3.16 3.13
CA ARG A 33 -23.84 -3.03 2.71
C ARG A 33 -24.04 -1.76 1.87
N LEU A 34 -23.47 -1.75 0.66
CA LEU A 34 -23.45 -0.60 -0.26
C LEU A 34 -24.82 0.06 -0.43
N HIS A 35 -25.86 -0.70 -0.76
CA HIS A 35 -27.19 -0.16 -0.99
C HIS A 35 -27.79 0.54 0.23
N ILE A 36 -27.48 0.07 1.44
CA ILE A 36 -27.95 0.71 2.67
C ILE A 36 -27.18 2.00 2.91
N ALA A 37 -25.86 1.98 2.71
CA ALA A 37 -25.04 3.17 2.83
C ALA A 37 -25.44 4.25 1.81
N GLU A 38 -25.64 3.90 0.54
CA GLU A 38 -26.11 4.82 -0.50
C GLU A 38 -27.50 5.40 -0.17
N TRP A 39 -28.42 4.55 0.31
CA TRP A 39 -29.73 5.02 0.75
C TRP A 39 -29.62 6.00 1.92
N LEU A 40 -28.76 5.73 2.91
CA LEU A 40 -28.50 6.65 4.02
C LEU A 40 -27.93 7.97 3.51
N LEU A 41 -26.91 7.95 2.65
CA LEU A 41 -26.31 9.16 2.07
C LEU A 41 -27.32 10.03 1.29
N GLN A 42 -28.30 9.43 0.64
CA GLN A 42 -29.33 10.16 -0.10
C GLN A 42 -30.38 10.82 0.81
N ASN A 43 -30.59 10.30 2.02
CA ASN A 43 -31.70 10.68 2.89
C ASN A 43 -31.24 11.41 4.17
N VAL A 44 -29.94 11.63 4.34
CA VAL A 44 -29.30 12.12 5.57
C VAL A 44 -28.40 13.29 5.24
N HIS A 45 -28.33 14.28 6.13
CA HIS A 45 -27.40 15.40 6.00
C HIS A 45 -26.00 15.00 6.49
N ASP A 46 -24.99 15.25 5.67
CA ASP A 46 -23.59 14.86 5.90
C ASP A 46 -23.00 15.34 7.24
N GLN A 47 -23.48 16.48 7.76
CA GLN A 47 -23.02 17.08 9.03
C GLN A 47 -23.25 16.16 10.25
N LEU A 48 -24.08 15.13 10.11
CA LEU A 48 -24.38 14.17 11.18
C LEU A 48 -23.41 12.99 11.18
N LEU A 49 -22.56 12.84 10.17
CA LEU A 49 -21.72 11.66 9.97
C LEU A 49 -20.23 12.00 10.10
N ASN A 50 -19.50 11.14 10.82
CA ASN A 50 -18.04 11.09 10.79
C ASN A 50 -17.59 10.38 9.50
N ILE A 51 -17.59 11.13 8.41
CA ILE A 51 -17.23 10.66 7.07
C ILE A 51 -15.82 10.02 7.01
N PRO A 52 -14.76 10.58 7.63
CA PRO A 52 -13.44 9.93 7.67
C PRO A 52 -13.46 8.52 8.25
N MET A 53 -14.20 8.29 9.34
CA MET A 53 -14.33 6.97 9.96
C MET A 53 -14.96 5.95 8.98
N LEU A 54 -15.95 6.38 8.18
CA LEU A 54 -16.62 5.49 7.22
C LEU A 54 -15.66 5.01 6.12
N LEU A 55 -14.78 5.90 5.64
CA LEU A 55 -13.76 5.55 4.65
C LEU A 55 -12.74 4.57 5.23
N GLN A 56 -12.31 4.79 6.47
CA GLN A 56 -11.41 3.89 7.19
C GLN A 56 -12.03 2.49 7.35
N GLU A 57 -13.29 2.38 7.77
CA GLU A 57 -13.97 1.08 7.89
C GLU A 57 -14.14 0.38 6.53
N ALA A 58 -14.46 1.12 5.47
CA ALA A 58 -14.50 0.55 4.13
C ALA A 58 -13.13 0.01 3.68
N GLY A 59 -12.05 0.74 4.01
CA GLY A 59 -10.67 0.35 3.71
C GLY A 59 -10.22 -0.87 4.51
N ARG A 60 -10.39 -0.83 5.83
CA ARG A 60 -10.07 -1.90 6.78
C ARG A 60 -10.75 -3.21 6.43
N ASN A 61 -12.00 -3.20 5.98
CA ASN A 61 -12.78 -4.41 5.70
C ASN A 61 -12.80 -4.79 4.20
N GLY A 62 -12.07 -4.08 3.34
CA GLY A 62 -11.88 -4.51 1.95
C GLY A 62 -13.04 -4.22 1.00
N TRP A 63 -13.97 -3.36 1.38
CA TRP A 63 -15.16 -3.05 0.58
C TRP A 63 -14.87 -2.04 -0.53
N ILE A 64 -14.22 -2.48 -1.61
CA ILE A 64 -13.74 -1.59 -2.68
C ILE A 64 -14.83 -0.73 -3.35
N LYS A 65 -16.04 -1.29 -3.52
CA LYS A 65 -17.19 -0.54 -4.07
C LYS A 65 -17.70 0.53 -3.10
N MET A 66 -17.77 0.21 -1.81
CA MET A 66 -18.10 1.18 -0.76
C MET A 66 -17.06 2.29 -0.70
N PHE A 67 -15.78 1.92 -0.67
CA PHE A 67 -14.66 2.86 -0.66
C PHE A 67 -14.73 3.79 -1.87
N SER A 68 -14.96 3.25 -3.07
CA SER A 68 -15.08 4.06 -4.29
C SER A 68 -16.29 4.99 -4.27
N SER A 69 -17.43 4.53 -3.75
CA SER A 69 -18.65 5.34 -3.62
C SER A 69 -18.42 6.51 -2.65
N LEU A 70 -17.83 6.27 -1.48
CA LEU A 70 -17.48 7.31 -0.52
C LEU A 70 -16.56 8.37 -1.15
N LEU A 71 -15.56 7.97 -1.94
CA LEU A 71 -14.66 8.89 -2.65
C LEU A 71 -15.33 9.71 -3.77
N GLN A 72 -16.50 9.30 -4.25
CA GLN A 72 -17.29 10.06 -5.21
C GLN A 72 -18.20 11.07 -4.52
N HIS A 73 -18.74 10.71 -3.36
CA HIS A 73 -19.65 11.56 -2.59
C HIS A 73 -18.93 12.62 -1.75
N PHE A 74 -17.72 12.32 -1.28
CA PHE A 74 -17.02 13.14 -0.29
C PHE A 74 -15.62 13.55 -0.71
N HIS A 75 -15.23 14.73 -0.26
CA HIS A 75 -13.85 15.18 -0.28
C HIS A 75 -13.15 14.78 1.02
N PHE A 76 -12.10 13.97 0.88
CA PHE A 76 -11.27 13.57 2.02
C PHE A 76 -9.96 14.32 2.01
N ASP A 77 -9.49 14.66 3.21
CA ASP A 77 -8.16 15.17 3.40
C ASP A 77 -7.11 14.08 3.20
N LYS A 78 -5.87 14.53 2.99
CA LYS A 78 -4.76 13.63 2.70
C LYS A 78 -4.54 12.63 3.86
N SER A 79 -4.62 13.10 5.10
CA SER A 79 -4.46 12.26 6.30
C SER A 79 -5.50 11.13 6.36
N ASP A 80 -6.77 11.45 6.11
CA ASP A 80 -7.84 10.44 6.19
C ASP A 80 -7.70 9.38 5.10
N MET A 81 -7.38 9.83 3.88
CA MET A 81 -7.06 8.95 2.76
C MET A 81 -5.88 8.03 3.08
N GLN A 82 -4.84 8.54 3.73
CA GLN A 82 -3.65 7.77 4.10
C GLN A 82 -3.96 6.72 5.16
N ILE A 83 -4.69 7.09 6.21
CA ILE A 83 -5.08 6.15 7.26
C ILE A 83 -5.91 5.01 6.66
N ALA A 84 -6.91 5.33 5.84
CA ALA A 84 -7.75 4.32 5.22
C ALA A 84 -6.99 3.42 4.23
N THR A 85 -6.02 3.98 3.50
CA THR A 85 -5.12 3.21 2.61
C THR A 85 -4.17 2.31 3.41
N SER A 86 -3.60 2.81 4.51
CA SER A 86 -2.72 2.02 5.40
C SER A 86 -3.47 0.85 6.02
N GLN A 87 -4.69 1.07 6.51
CA GLN A 87 -5.52 -0.01 7.08
C GLN A 87 -5.93 -1.04 6.03
N ALA A 88 -6.18 -0.61 4.78
CA ALA A 88 -6.42 -1.54 3.69
C ALA A 88 -5.18 -2.39 3.38
N LEU A 89 -3.98 -1.79 3.42
CA LEU A 89 -2.73 -2.52 3.26
C LEU A 89 -2.50 -3.51 4.40
N GLU A 90 -2.59 -3.07 5.66
CA GLU A 90 -2.40 -3.92 6.85
C GLU A 90 -3.35 -5.14 6.89
N ASN A 91 -4.48 -5.08 6.18
CA ASN A 91 -5.43 -6.19 6.06
C ASN A 91 -5.42 -6.90 4.69
N GLY A 92 -4.43 -6.63 3.84
CA GLY A 92 -4.24 -7.31 2.54
C GLY A 92 -5.24 -6.91 1.45
N HIS A 93 -5.97 -5.80 1.61
CA HIS A 93 -6.97 -5.32 0.66
C HIS A 93 -6.35 -4.48 -0.47
N LEU A 94 -5.56 -5.14 -1.32
CA LEU A 94 -4.77 -4.52 -2.39
C LEU A 94 -5.57 -3.60 -3.32
N GLY A 95 -6.76 -4.01 -3.75
CA GLY A 95 -7.56 -3.20 -4.68
C GLY A 95 -7.96 -1.83 -4.11
N ILE A 96 -8.15 -1.74 -2.80
CA ILE A 96 -8.38 -0.45 -2.12
C ILE A 96 -7.08 0.33 -1.98
N ALA A 97 -6.01 -0.34 -1.56
CA ALA A 97 -4.72 0.30 -1.42
C ALA A 97 -4.27 0.98 -2.72
N GLU A 98 -4.43 0.28 -3.86
CA GLU A 98 -4.17 0.80 -5.19
C GLU A 98 -4.99 2.05 -5.52
N LEU A 99 -6.30 2.03 -5.22
CA LEU A 99 -7.17 3.18 -5.43
C LEU A 99 -6.77 4.36 -4.55
N GLY A 100 -6.45 4.10 -3.28
CA GLY A 100 -5.99 5.08 -2.31
C GLY A 100 -4.69 5.75 -2.75
N ILE A 101 -3.67 4.95 -3.11
CA ILE A 101 -2.39 5.40 -3.64
C ILE A 101 -2.58 6.27 -4.90
N LYS A 102 -3.39 5.80 -5.86
CA LYS A 102 -3.67 6.54 -7.10
C LYS A 102 -4.32 7.90 -6.82
N LYS A 103 -5.23 7.97 -5.86
CA LYS A 103 -5.91 9.23 -5.46
C LYS A 103 -4.95 10.17 -4.74
N LEU A 104 -4.10 9.65 -3.85
CA LEU A 104 -3.10 10.41 -3.12
C LEU A 104 -1.98 10.97 -4.03
N ALA A 105 -1.57 10.20 -5.05
CA ALA A 105 -0.59 10.63 -6.05
C ALA A 105 -1.12 11.76 -6.93
N LYS A 106 -2.40 11.71 -7.32
CA LYS A 106 -3.06 12.80 -8.06
C LYS A 106 -3.15 14.11 -7.26
N LYS A 107 -3.25 14.02 -5.92
CA LYS A 107 -3.50 15.18 -5.04
C LYS A 107 -2.21 15.86 -4.56
N THR A 108 -1.05 15.20 -4.63
CA THR A 108 0.21 15.70 -4.07
C THR A 108 1.41 15.13 -4.83
N GLN A 109 2.20 15.98 -5.48
CA GLN A 109 3.43 15.56 -6.17
C GLN A 109 4.65 15.35 -5.25
N SER A 110 4.58 15.67 -3.95
CA SER A 110 5.76 15.65 -3.06
C SER A 110 5.61 14.75 -1.83
N ASN A 111 4.58 14.95 -0.99
CA ASN A 111 4.52 14.26 0.31
C ASN A 111 3.91 12.84 0.27
N THR A 112 3.34 12.37 -0.85
CA THR A 112 2.76 11.00 -0.92
C THR A 112 3.85 9.94 -1.04
N ARG A 113 5.02 10.35 -1.57
CA ARG A 113 6.21 9.53 -1.77
C ARG A 113 6.75 8.96 -0.46
N LEU A 114 6.79 9.78 0.60
CA LEU A 114 7.29 9.40 1.92
C LEU A 114 6.43 8.28 2.56
N ASP A 115 5.12 8.33 2.34
CA ASP A 115 4.17 7.43 3.00
C ASP A 115 3.99 6.09 2.26
N ILE A 116 4.14 6.07 0.93
CA ILE A 116 4.24 4.81 0.16
C ILE A 116 5.54 4.09 0.50
N GLY A 117 6.66 4.82 0.66
CA GLY A 117 7.91 4.26 1.16
C GLY A 117 7.75 3.61 2.54
N ASN A 118 7.10 4.30 3.48
CA ASN A 118 6.79 3.73 4.80
C ASN A 118 5.89 2.48 4.73
N ALA A 119 4.91 2.47 3.83
CA ALA A 119 4.05 1.31 3.62
C ALA A 119 4.84 0.11 3.04
N LEU A 120 5.74 0.36 2.08
CA LEU A 120 6.64 -0.66 1.54
C LEU A 120 7.54 -1.24 2.64
N ILE A 121 8.14 -0.38 3.48
CA ILE A 121 8.99 -0.79 4.60
C ILE A 121 8.22 -1.68 5.57
N LYS A 122 6.99 -1.30 5.96
CA LYS A 122 6.14 -2.12 6.83
C LYS A 122 5.75 -3.46 6.20
N ALA A 123 5.37 -3.46 4.92
CA ALA A 123 5.01 -4.69 4.20
C ALA A 123 6.21 -5.64 4.12
N CYS A 124 7.41 -5.10 3.88
CA CYS A 124 8.65 -5.87 3.92
C CYS A 124 8.98 -6.41 5.31
N HIS A 125 8.76 -5.62 6.36
CA HIS A 125 8.94 -6.04 7.74
C HIS A 125 8.00 -7.20 8.13
N HIS A 126 6.77 -7.23 7.63
CA HIS A 126 5.80 -8.30 7.92
C HIS A 126 5.81 -9.45 6.89
N GLY A 127 6.60 -9.35 5.81
CA GLY A 127 6.67 -10.37 4.77
C GLY A 127 5.48 -10.43 3.82
N GLU A 128 4.74 -9.34 3.70
CA GLU A 128 3.50 -9.28 2.92
C GLU A 128 3.80 -9.15 1.41
N ILE A 129 4.22 -10.26 0.79
CA ILE A 129 4.71 -10.28 -0.59
C ILE A 129 3.72 -9.70 -1.59
N ASP A 130 2.42 -9.98 -1.44
CA ASP A 130 1.38 -9.49 -2.35
C ASP A 130 1.30 -7.94 -2.35
N ILE A 131 1.54 -7.31 -1.19
CA ILE A 131 1.58 -5.85 -1.05
C ILE A 131 2.83 -5.27 -1.67
N VAL A 132 3.99 -5.87 -1.39
CA VAL A 132 5.26 -5.44 -1.95
C VAL A 132 5.23 -5.52 -3.48
N GLN A 133 4.71 -6.62 -4.03
CA GLN A 133 4.49 -6.78 -5.47
C GLN A 133 3.58 -5.70 -6.04
N ALA A 134 2.47 -5.38 -5.37
CA ALA A 134 1.54 -4.37 -5.83
C ALA A 134 2.18 -2.97 -5.84
N ILE A 135 2.98 -2.63 -4.83
CA ILE A 135 3.69 -1.35 -4.74
C ILE A 135 4.76 -1.26 -5.83
N ILE A 136 5.68 -2.22 -5.93
CA ILE A 136 6.80 -2.20 -6.88
C ILE A 136 6.34 -2.20 -8.34
N ARG A 137 5.28 -2.93 -8.69
CA ARG A 137 4.77 -2.96 -10.08
C ARG A 137 4.07 -1.67 -10.52
N LYS A 138 3.58 -0.85 -9.58
CA LYS A 138 2.69 0.28 -9.87
C LYS A 138 3.26 1.64 -9.48
N VAL A 139 4.35 1.65 -8.73
CA VAL A 139 5.06 2.86 -8.30
C VAL A 139 6.49 2.77 -8.82
N ASP A 140 6.97 3.85 -9.41
CA ASP A 140 8.36 3.97 -9.86
C ASP A 140 9.31 3.73 -8.68
N THR A 141 10.11 2.67 -8.75
CA THR A 141 10.98 2.23 -7.64
C THR A 141 12.07 3.24 -7.34
N SER A 142 12.49 4.03 -8.33
CA SER A 142 13.44 5.16 -8.14
C SER A 142 12.91 6.21 -7.16
N MET A 143 11.61 6.19 -6.91
CA MET A 143 10.94 7.08 -5.98
C MET A 143 10.76 6.50 -4.57
N LEU A 144 11.10 5.23 -4.34
CA LEU A 144 10.90 4.51 -3.09
C LEU A 144 12.24 4.23 -2.39
N ASP A 145 12.23 4.21 -1.06
CA ASP A 145 13.38 3.71 -0.29
C ASP A 145 13.37 2.18 -0.23
N VAL A 146 13.60 1.55 -1.39
CA VAL A 146 13.62 0.10 -1.53
C VAL A 146 14.78 -0.51 -0.74
N LYS A 147 15.89 0.24 -0.56
CA LYS A 147 17.03 -0.18 0.26
C LYS A 147 16.62 -0.41 1.71
N THR A 148 15.92 0.54 2.34
CA THR A 148 15.44 0.37 3.72
C THR A 148 14.39 -0.75 3.80
N ALA A 149 13.48 -0.84 2.83
CA ALA A 149 12.49 -1.90 2.80
C ALA A 149 13.11 -3.30 2.68
N LEU A 150 14.08 -3.48 1.78
CA LEU A 150 14.81 -4.74 1.62
C LEU A 150 15.60 -5.10 2.89
N ASN A 151 16.17 -4.09 3.56
CA ASN A 151 16.84 -4.29 4.85
C ASN A 151 15.92 -4.85 5.93
N GLU A 152 14.68 -4.36 6.03
CA GLU A 152 13.68 -4.88 6.97
C GLU A 152 13.23 -6.31 6.62
N ALA A 153 13.07 -6.61 5.32
CA ALA A 153 12.76 -7.97 4.88
C ALA A 153 13.89 -8.95 5.21
N CYS A 154 15.16 -8.55 5.01
CA CYS A 154 16.34 -9.37 5.34
C CYS A 154 16.54 -9.55 6.84
N ALA A 155 16.20 -8.54 7.66
CA ALA A 155 16.31 -8.62 9.12
C ALA A 155 15.36 -9.67 9.71
N ASN A 156 14.23 -9.92 9.05
CA ASN A 156 13.26 -10.92 9.44
C ASN A 156 13.57 -12.28 8.80
N HIS A 157 13.77 -13.30 9.63
CA HIS A 157 14.30 -14.61 9.21
C HIS A 157 13.35 -15.45 8.34
N MET A 158 12.12 -14.98 8.09
CA MET A 158 11.04 -15.78 7.49
C MET A 158 10.63 -15.34 6.08
N HIS A 159 11.31 -14.33 5.50
CA HIS A 159 10.85 -13.68 4.28
C HIS A 159 11.79 -13.93 3.07
N GLU A 160 12.42 -15.10 3.00
CA GLU A 160 13.38 -15.45 1.92
C GLU A 160 12.77 -15.27 0.51
N GLU A 161 11.54 -15.74 0.31
CA GLU A 161 10.83 -15.61 -0.97
C GLU A 161 10.57 -14.15 -1.37
N LEU A 162 10.20 -13.31 -0.40
CA LEU A 162 10.00 -11.88 -0.63
C LEU A 162 11.30 -11.20 -1.02
N VAL A 163 12.38 -11.49 -0.29
CA VAL A 163 13.70 -10.88 -0.53
C VAL A 163 14.20 -11.26 -1.92
N LEU A 164 14.13 -12.53 -2.31
CA LEU A 164 14.47 -12.98 -3.66
C LEU A 164 13.61 -12.28 -4.71
N TRP A 165 12.31 -12.16 -4.48
CA TRP A 165 11.42 -11.49 -5.41
C TRP A 165 11.78 -10.00 -5.60
N ILE A 166 12.07 -9.27 -4.52
CA ILE A 166 12.49 -7.85 -4.61
C ILE A 166 13.79 -7.74 -5.40
N LEU A 167 14.76 -8.61 -5.15
CA LEU A 167 16.04 -8.64 -5.86
C LEU A 167 15.84 -8.89 -7.36
N GLU A 168 14.95 -9.80 -7.75
CA GLU A 168 14.68 -10.11 -9.17
C GLU A 168 13.89 -9.02 -9.91
N ASN A 169 13.13 -8.17 -9.20
CA ASN A 169 12.16 -7.25 -9.80
C ASN A 169 12.46 -5.77 -9.54
N THR A 170 13.61 -5.45 -8.94
CA THR A 170 14.05 -4.07 -8.70
C THR A 170 15.41 -3.84 -9.33
N ASP A 171 15.64 -2.62 -9.83
CA ASP A 171 16.94 -2.20 -10.35
C ASP A 171 18.03 -2.30 -9.28
N HIS A 172 19.10 -3.04 -9.59
CA HIS A 172 20.17 -3.37 -8.65
C HIS A 172 21.01 -2.14 -8.28
N GLU A 173 21.07 -1.12 -9.13
CA GLU A 173 21.75 0.15 -8.82
C GLU A 173 21.13 0.87 -7.60
N GLN A 174 19.86 0.59 -7.30
CA GLN A 174 19.13 1.16 -6.16
C GLN A 174 19.34 0.36 -4.88
N LEU A 175 20.02 -0.80 -4.96
CA LEU A 175 20.17 -1.76 -3.89
C LEU A 175 21.62 -1.78 -3.37
N ASP A 176 21.76 -2.02 -2.06
CA ASP A 176 23.07 -2.20 -1.43
C ASP A 176 23.33 -3.70 -1.28
N LEU A 177 23.73 -4.35 -2.39
CA LEU A 177 23.89 -5.80 -2.47
C LEU A 177 24.91 -6.34 -1.45
N LYS A 178 25.98 -5.58 -1.16
CA LYS A 178 26.98 -5.94 -0.13
C LYS A 178 26.36 -5.96 1.28
N ASN A 179 25.46 -5.03 1.60
CA ASN A 179 24.73 -5.02 2.87
C ASN A 179 23.67 -6.14 2.94
N VAL A 180 23.01 -6.43 1.80
CA VAL A 180 22.09 -7.56 1.68
C VAL A 180 22.81 -8.87 1.96
N GLU A 181 23.99 -9.09 1.36
CA GLU A 181 24.83 -10.26 1.61
C GLU A 181 25.13 -10.42 3.10
N ILE A 182 25.71 -9.39 3.75
CA ILE A 182 26.08 -9.45 5.18
C ILE A 182 24.90 -9.83 6.09
N LYS A 183 23.69 -9.33 5.79
CA LYS A 183 22.49 -9.61 6.58
C LYS A 183 21.86 -10.96 6.24
N ALA A 184 21.83 -11.32 4.96
CA ALA A 184 21.28 -12.57 4.46
C ALA A 184 22.11 -13.79 4.89
N VAL A 185 23.45 -13.65 5.01
CA VAL A 185 24.37 -14.74 5.39
C VAL A 185 23.93 -15.47 6.67
N ARG A 186 23.26 -14.78 7.60
CA ARG A 186 22.85 -15.38 8.87
C ARG A 186 21.62 -16.29 8.76
N HIS A 187 20.74 -16.07 7.78
CA HIS A 187 19.40 -16.70 7.77
C HIS A 187 18.86 -17.09 6.39
N HIS A 188 19.48 -16.64 5.29
CA HIS A 188 18.94 -16.71 3.93
C HIS A 188 20.05 -17.12 2.94
N TRP A 189 20.29 -18.43 2.81
CA TRP A 189 21.39 -18.94 1.99
C TRP A 189 21.19 -18.67 0.49
N ARG A 190 19.97 -18.75 -0.03
CA ARG A 190 19.71 -18.49 -1.46
C ARG A 190 19.88 -17.03 -1.80
N THR A 191 19.40 -16.15 -0.92
CA THR A 191 19.60 -14.71 -1.04
C THR A 191 21.08 -14.35 -1.06
N THR A 192 21.87 -14.98 -0.19
CA THR A 192 23.32 -14.78 -0.13
C THR A 192 23.99 -15.19 -1.44
N GLN A 193 23.64 -16.38 -1.96
CA GLN A 193 24.18 -16.85 -3.24
C GLN A 193 23.79 -15.96 -4.41
N PHE A 194 22.55 -15.47 -4.44
CA PHE A 194 22.08 -14.55 -5.46
C PHE A 194 22.85 -13.23 -5.41
N ALA A 195 23.01 -12.64 -4.22
CA ALA A 195 23.73 -11.38 -4.03
C ALA A 195 25.20 -11.49 -4.47
N ILE A 196 25.91 -12.56 -4.06
CA ILE A 196 27.30 -12.81 -4.46
C ILE A 196 27.41 -12.93 -5.98
N ALA A 197 26.56 -13.77 -6.61
CA ALA A 197 26.59 -13.97 -8.05
C ALA A 197 26.37 -12.66 -8.83
N LYS A 198 25.59 -11.71 -8.29
CA LYS A 198 25.35 -10.41 -8.91
C LYS A 198 26.47 -9.40 -8.69
N VAL A 199 27.01 -9.33 -7.48
CA VAL A 199 28.18 -8.47 -7.19
C VAL A 199 29.36 -8.87 -8.05
N ASP A 200 29.63 -10.16 -8.18
CA ASP A 200 30.71 -10.67 -9.02
C ASP A 200 30.51 -10.27 -10.49
N THR A 201 29.29 -10.34 -11.03
CA THR A 201 29.03 -9.90 -12.41
C THR A 201 29.23 -8.41 -12.64
N GLU A 202 28.85 -7.56 -11.68
CA GLU A 202 29.03 -6.10 -11.80
C GLU A 202 30.52 -5.70 -11.75
N GLU A 203 31.33 -6.39 -10.94
CA GLU A 203 32.79 -6.18 -10.90
C GLU A 203 33.46 -6.60 -12.23
N PHE A 204 32.96 -7.63 -12.90
CA PHE A 204 33.44 -8.01 -14.25
C PHE A 204 33.06 -6.98 -15.33
N ASP A 205 31.81 -6.50 -15.35
CA ASP A 205 31.34 -5.53 -16.35
C ASP A 205 32.06 -4.17 -16.25
N GLN A 206 32.42 -3.74 -15.02
CA GLN A 206 33.21 -2.51 -14.81
C GLN A 206 34.65 -2.65 -15.34
N VAL A 207 35.27 -3.81 -15.13
CA VAL A 207 36.63 -4.08 -15.65
C VAL A 207 36.64 -4.07 -17.18
N GLU A 208 35.60 -4.61 -17.82
CA GLU A 208 35.51 -4.63 -19.28
C GLU A 208 35.35 -3.21 -19.87
N GLN A 209 34.49 -2.37 -19.28
CA GLN A 209 34.32 -0.97 -19.69
C GLN A 209 35.60 -0.12 -19.53
N ASP A 210 36.32 -0.30 -18.42
CA ASP A 210 37.59 0.42 -18.19
C ASP A 210 38.65 0.01 -19.23
N THR A 211 38.69 -1.27 -19.63
CA THR A 211 39.63 -1.76 -20.65
C THR A 211 39.28 -1.35 -22.08
N GLU A 212 38.00 -1.13 -22.42
CA GLU A 212 37.60 -0.62 -23.74
C GLU A 212 37.96 0.86 -23.93
N THR A 213 37.99 1.66 -22.85
CA THR A 213 38.39 3.08 -22.91
C THR A 213 39.90 3.31 -23.02
N ASP A 214 40.73 2.30 -22.74
CA ASP A 214 42.19 2.40 -22.82
C ASP A 214 42.78 2.09 -24.21
N TYR A 215 41.95 1.80 -25.22
CA TYR A 215 42.36 1.82 -26.63
C TYR A 215 42.40 3.25 -27.18
N ILE A 216 43.17 4.13 -26.53
CA ILE A 216 43.62 5.38 -27.15
C ILE A 216 44.64 5.02 -28.22
N VAL A 217 44.21 5.21 -29.45
CA VAL A 217 44.99 5.19 -30.70
C VAL A 217 46.37 5.80 -30.48
N ILE A 218 47.38 4.93 -30.43
CA ILE A 218 48.79 5.35 -30.54
C ILE A 218 48.99 5.75 -32.01
N PRO A 219 49.35 7.02 -32.31
CA PRO A 219 49.49 7.51 -33.68
C PRO A 219 50.64 6.86 -34.46
#